data_AF-A0AAU9LMI7-F1
#
_entry.id   AF-A0AAU9LMI7-F1
#
_cell.length_a   1.000
_cell.length_b   1.000
_cell.length_c   1.000
_cell.angle_alpha   90.00
_cell.angle_beta   90.00
_cell.angle_gamma   90.00
#
_symmetry.space_group_name_H-M   'P 1'
#
loop_
_entity.id
_entity.type
_entity.pdbx_description
1 polymer ?
#
loop_
_entity_poly.entity_id
_entity_poly.type
_entity_poly.pdbx_seq_one_letter_code
_entity_poly.pdbx_strand_id
1 'polypeptide(L)'
;MRILQKLLTAVFLYFFIFTAPSTAHIVSLNLRSNNRQIIPISDFEFTNVGYVSFVLSSITVTSTSSRAANESRIGFFLQSHDDDFYLYTREARNQDIFEFKQNTSTCPFDFKSNSSVLFTFQNLSHGPQFSFNKSFPITYSGINSLFFINCNNESVVTLEGQAELYNLDDGNSTNKNFLLLGKI
;
A
#
# COMPACT_ATOMS: atom_id res chain seq x y z
N MET A 1 13.29 -7.87 52.43
CA MET A 1 12.24 -8.08 51.40
C MET A 1 11.88 -6.82 50.61
N ARG A 2 11.58 -5.66 51.23
CA ARG A 2 11.18 -4.43 50.49
C ARG A 2 12.22 -3.90 49.46
N ILE A 3 13.51 -4.03 49.74
CA ILE A 3 14.59 -3.56 48.84
C ILE A 3 14.69 -4.44 47.59
N LEU A 4 14.61 -5.77 47.77
CA LEU A 4 14.61 -6.73 46.67
C LEU A 4 13.41 -6.52 45.74
N GLN A 5 12.23 -6.23 46.30
CA GLN A 5 11.04 -5.91 45.53
C GLN A 5 11.24 -4.66 44.66
N LYS A 6 11.78 -3.57 45.24
CA LYS A 6 12.06 -2.33 44.48
C LYS A 6 13.08 -2.53 43.37
N LEU A 7 14.14 -3.33 43.61
CA LEU A 7 15.12 -3.70 42.60
C LEU A 7 14.49 -4.49 41.46
N LEU A 8 13.66 -5.49 41.78
CA LEU A 8 12.97 -6.29 40.77
C LEU A 8 12.03 -5.43 39.92
N THR A 9 11.27 -4.51 40.55
CA THR A 9 10.38 -3.58 39.84
C THR A 9 11.16 -2.63 38.94
N ALA A 10 12.30 -2.11 39.41
CA ALA A 10 13.16 -1.24 38.60
C ALA A 10 13.76 -1.97 37.39
N VAL A 11 14.22 -3.22 37.57
CA VAL A 11 14.72 -4.06 36.45
C VAL A 11 13.60 -4.37 35.46
N PHE A 12 12.40 -4.68 35.95
CA PHE A 12 11.25 -4.97 35.09
C PHE A 12 10.82 -3.73 34.28
N LEU A 13 10.77 -2.55 34.91
CA LEU A 13 10.50 -1.28 34.23
C LEU A 13 11.59 -0.94 33.21
N TYR A 14 12.86 -1.17 33.55
CA TYR A 14 13.97 -0.97 32.62
C TYR A 14 13.83 -1.85 31.39
N PHE A 15 13.46 -3.13 31.55
CA PHE A 15 13.24 -4.06 30.43
C PHE A 15 12.17 -3.57 29.44
N PHE A 16 11.06 -3.02 29.91
CA PHE A 16 10.01 -2.48 29.03
C PHE A 16 10.44 -1.24 28.24
N ILE A 17 11.47 -0.52 28.67
CA ILE A 17 12.00 0.63 27.92
C ILE A 17 12.79 0.17 26.68
N PHE A 18 13.38 -1.03 26.70
CA PHE A 18 14.17 -1.58 25.58
C PHE A 18 13.38 -2.42 24.60
N THR A 19 12.12 -2.74 24.89
CA THR A 19 11.25 -3.38 23.90
C THR A 19 10.66 -2.31 22.99
N ALA A 20 11.40 -1.93 21.94
CA ALA A 20 10.81 -1.12 20.87
C ALA A 20 9.66 -1.95 20.25
N PRO A 21 8.45 -1.38 20.08
CA PRO A 21 7.41 -2.06 19.34
C PRO A 21 7.91 -2.26 17.91
N SER A 22 8.10 -3.52 17.49
CA SER A 22 8.27 -3.85 16.08
C SER A 22 6.94 -3.57 15.40
N THR A 23 6.84 -2.42 14.73
CA THR A 23 5.66 -2.09 13.94
C THR A 23 5.73 -2.89 12.67
N ALA A 24 4.90 -3.92 12.57
CA ALA A 24 4.63 -4.52 11.27
C ALA A 24 4.09 -3.42 10.34
N HIS A 25 4.66 -3.30 9.14
CA HIS A 25 4.23 -2.34 8.13
C HIS A 25 2.91 -2.78 7.47
N ILE A 26 1.85 -2.63 8.26
CA ILE A 26 0.46 -2.91 7.91
C ILE A 26 -0.24 -1.56 7.76
N VAL A 27 -0.70 -1.28 6.56
CA VAL A 27 -1.28 0.01 6.18
C VAL A 27 -2.78 -0.12 6.11
N SER A 28 -3.50 0.63 6.93
CA SER A 28 -4.96 0.70 6.87
C SER A 28 -5.40 1.44 5.61
N LEU A 29 -6.32 0.85 4.86
CA LEU A 29 -6.92 1.42 3.66
C LEU A 29 -8.38 1.76 3.94
N ASN A 30 -8.74 3.03 3.82
CA ASN A 30 -10.12 3.51 3.99
C ASN A 30 -10.38 4.63 2.99
N LEU A 31 -10.91 4.28 1.83
CA LEU A 31 -11.38 5.24 0.85
C LEU A 31 -12.90 5.29 0.94
N ARG A 32 -13.45 6.51 1.02
CA ARG A 32 -14.90 6.73 1.03
C ARG A 32 -15.25 7.70 -0.08
N SER A 33 -16.02 7.22 -1.06
CA SER A 33 -16.46 8.02 -2.21
C SER A 33 -15.34 8.90 -2.80
N ASN A 34 -14.15 8.33 -2.98
CA ASN A 34 -12.96 9.09 -3.37
C ASN A 34 -12.78 9.11 -4.90
N ASN A 35 -12.51 10.27 -5.46
CA ASN A 35 -12.30 10.48 -6.91
C ASN A 35 -10.87 10.93 -7.25
N ARG A 36 -9.92 10.87 -6.31
CA ARG A 36 -8.53 11.25 -6.59
C ARG A 36 -7.91 10.25 -7.56
N GLN A 37 -7.24 10.77 -8.58
CA GLN A 37 -6.60 9.94 -9.61
C GLN A 37 -5.46 9.10 -9.06
N ILE A 38 -4.67 9.66 -8.14
CA ILE A 38 -3.53 9.00 -7.52
C ILE A 38 -3.59 9.27 -6.02
N ILE A 39 -3.40 8.22 -5.21
CA ILE A 39 -3.28 8.31 -3.76
C ILE A 39 -2.04 7.53 -3.34
N PRO A 40 -1.00 8.20 -2.80
CA PRO A 40 0.13 7.49 -2.19
C PRO A 40 -0.34 6.78 -0.93
N ILE A 41 0.01 5.49 -0.81
CA ILE A 41 -0.40 4.64 0.31
C ILE A 41 0.76 4.43 1.28
N SER A 42 1.92 4.01 0.77
CA SER A 42 3.07 3.71 1.63
C SER A 42 4.36 3.52 0.86
N ASP A 43 5.49 3.75 1.53
CA ASP A 43 6.82 3.40 1.03
C ASP A 43 7.33 2.19 1.82
N PHE A 44 7.98 1.24 1.14
CA PHE A 44 8.60 0.08 1.76
C PHE A 44 9.86 -0.35 1.02
N GLU A 45 10.88 -0.74 1.78
CA GLU A 45 12.15 -1.22 1.24
C GLU A 45 12.16 -2.76 1.16
N PHE A 46 12.06 -3.26 -0.07
CA PHE A 46 12.07 -4.69 -0.33
C PHE A 46 13.49 -5.25 -0.44
N THR A 47 13.69 -6.46 0.05
CA THR A 47 14.86 -7.29 -0.24
C THR A 47 14.65 -8.05 -1.56
N ASN A 48 15.49 -9.05 -1.85
CA ASN A 48 15.36 -9.85 -3.07
C ASN A 48 14.05 -10.67 -3.14
N VAL A 49 13.40 -10.93 -2.00
CA VAL A 49 12.14 -11.68 -1.93
C VAL A 49 11.18 -10.98 -0.97
N GLY A 50 10.23 -10.26 -1.55
CA GLY A 50 9.19 -9.53 -0.83
C GLY A 50 7.79 -9.84 -1.29
N TYR A 51 6.80 -9.32 -0.58
CA TYR A 51 5.39 -9.46 -0.90
C TYR A 51 4.61 -8.20 -0.56
N VAL A 52 3.61 -7.92 -1.38
CA VAL A 52 2.49 -7.04 -1.03
C VAL A 52 1.24 -7.90 -0.91
N SER A 53 0.59 -7.87 0.25
CA SER A 53 -0.67 -8.59 0.48
C SER A 53 -1.80 -7.64 0.77
N PHE A 54 -2.96 -7.87 0.15
CA PHE A 54 -4.15 -7.08 0.37
C PHE A 54 -5.24 -7.93 1.00
N VAL A 55 -5.93 -7.35 1.98
CA VAL A 55 -7.21 -7.83 2.47
C VAL A 55 -8.16 -6.64 2.42
N LEU A 56 -9.01 -6.62 1.39
CA LEU A 56 -9.96 -5.55 1.13
C LEU A 56 -11.40 -6.07 1.20
N SER A 57 -12.30 -5.16 1.52
CA SER A 57 -13.73 -5.40 1.69
C SER A 57 -14.52 -4.15 1.32
N SER A 58 -15.83 -4.31 1.16
CA SER A 58 -16.76 -3.21 0.85
C SER A 58 -16.32 -2.36 -0.33
N ILE A 59 -15.62 -2.98 -1.29
CA ILE A 59 -15.15 -2.27 -2.48
C ILE A 59 -16.37 -1.97 -3.34
N THR A 60 -16.55 -0.71 -3.70
CA THR A 60 -17.57 -0.27 -4.65
C THR A 60 -16.99 0.79 -5.57
N VAL A 61 -17.36 0.69 -6.85
CA VAL A 61 -17.04 1.70 -7.86
C VAL A 61 -18.37 2.25 -8.35
N THR A 62 -18.59 3.54 -8.12
CA THR A 62 -19.81 4.22 -8.58
C THR A 62 -19.43 5.22 -9.64
N SER A 63 -20.07 5.12 -10.81
CA SER A 63 -19.96 6.17 -11.82
C SER A 63 -20.82 7.36 -11.44
N THR A 64 -20.28 8.57 -11.59
CA THR A 64 -21.02 9.82 -11.46
C THR A 64 -21.65 10.27 -12.78
N SER A 65 -21.44 9.53 -13.88
CA SER A 65 -22.04 9.80 -15.19
C SER A 65 -22.94 8.65 -15.67
N SER A 66 -23.60 8.86 -16.82
CA SER A 66 -24.48 7.86 -17.43
C SER A 66 -23.71 6.65 -18.01
N ARG A 67 -22.38 6.72 -18.08
CA ARG A 67 -21.53 5.63 -18.57
C ARG A 67 -21.03 4.81 -17.39
N ALA A 68 -20.94 3.49 -17.57
CA ALA A 68 -20.31 2.62 -16.58
C ALA A 68 -18.83 2.99 -16.40
N ALA A 69 -18.34 2.90 -15.16
CA ALA A 69 -16.92 3.11 -14.88
C ALA A 69 -16.10 1.97 -15.48
N ASN A 70 -14.93 2.29 -16.05
CA ASN A 70 -14.02 1.29 -16.59
C ASN A 70 -13.08 0.75 -15.50
N GLU A 71 -13.48 -0.32 -14.83
CA GLU A 71 -12.73 -0.91 -13.70
C GLU A 71 -11.32 -1.42 -14.06
N SER A 72 -10.99 -1.58 -15.35
CA SER A 72 -9.63 -1.92 -15.80
C SER A 72 -8.61 -0.79 -15.56
N ARG A 73 -9.11 0.43 -15.31
CA ARG A 73 -8.31 1.64 -15.08
C ARG A 73 -8.31 2.10 -13.62
N ILE A 74 -8.72 1.23 -12.71
CA ILE A 74 -8.77 1.48 -11.26
C ILE A 74 -8.04 0.32 -10.58
N GLY A 75 -7.13 0.61 -9.65
CA GLY A 75 -6.40 -0.45 -8.96
C GLY A 75 -5.23 0.02 -8.12
N PHE A 76 -4.38 -0.94 -7.77
CA PHE A 76 -3.17 -0.72 -6.98
C PHE A 76 -1.92 -0.99 -7.80
N PHE A 77 -0.91 -0.17 -7.53
CA PHE A 77 0.34 -0.13 -8.29
C PHE A 77 1.51 -0.03 -7.32
N LEU A 78 2.57 -0.82 -7.55
CA LEU A 78 3.82 -0.74 -6.82
C LEU A 78 4.91 -0.24 -7.76
N GLN A 79 5.65 0.77 -7.34
CA GLN A 79 6.65 1.41 -8.16
C GLN A 79 7.98 1.55 -7.42
N SER A 80 9.09 1.25 -8.12
CA SER A 80 10.43 1.52 -7.61
C SER A 80 10.76 3.02 -7.66
N HIS A 81 11.49 3.51 -6.67
CA HIS A 81 12.05 4.88 -6.69
C HIS A 81 13.07 5.08 -7.83
N ASP A 82 13.60 3.99 -8.38
CA ASP A 82 14.59 4.03 -9.46
C ASP A 82 13.94 4.10 -10.86
N ASP A 83 12.61 4.02 -10.97
CA ASP A 83 11.90 4.12 -12.24
C ASP A 83 11.68 5.58 -12.66
N ASP A 84 11.81 5.91 -13.95
CA ASP A 84 11.55 7.26 -14.48
C ASP A 84 10.13 7.79 -14.17
N PHE A 85 9.16 6.88 -14.06
CA PHE A 85 7.79 7.22 -13.66
C PHE A 85 7.71 7.70 -12.19
N TYR A 86 8.73 7.45 -11.35
CA TYR A 86 8.74 7.85 -9.95
C TYR A 86 8.79 9.37 -9.82
N LEU A 87 9.44 10.07 -10.75
CA LEU A 87 9.43 11.54 -10.76
C LEU A 87 8.01 12.08 -10.94
N TYR A 88 7.21 11.47 -11.81
CA TYR A 88 5.81 11.85 -12.03
C TYR A 88 4.93 11.60 -10.79
N THR A 89 5.15 10.49 -10.06
CA THR A 89 4.36 10.16 -8.85
C THR A 89 4.87 10.83 -7.58
N ARG A 90 6.16 11.16 -7.50
CA ARG A 90 6.78 11.93 -6.41
C ARG A 90 6.23 13.36 -6.35
N GLU A 91 5.99 13.97 -7.51
CA GLU A 91 5.32 15.26 -7.59
C GLU A 91 3.91 15.19 -6.98
N ALA A 92 3.16 14.11 -7.22
CA ALA A 92 1.84 13.90 -6.62
C ALA A 92 1.87 13.67 -5.09
N ARG A 93 3.01 13.29 -4.51
CA ARG A 93 3.20 13.08 -3.06
C ARG A 93 3.38 14.39 -2.29
N ASN A 94 4.00 15.41 -2.88
CA ASN A 94 4.36 16.68 -2.23
C ASN A 94 3.19 17.68 -2.19
N GLN A 95 2.03 17.19 -1.77
CA GLN A 95 0.67 17.71 -1.97
C GLN A 95 0.34 19.07 -1.28
N ASP A 96 1.25 20.04 -1.30
CA ASP A 96 0.99 21.47 -1.05
C ASP A 96 1.01 22.32 -2.34
N ILE A 97 1.50 21.77 -3.45
CA ILE A 97 1.55 22.44 -4.74
C ILE A 97 1.01 21.44 -5.76
N PHE A 98 -0.08 21.78 -6.44
CA PHE A 98 -0.85 20.98 -7.39
C PHE A 98 -2.03 20.20 -6.82
N GLU A 99 -3.18 20.89 -6.84
CA GLU A 99 -4.36 20.34 -7.50
C GLU A 99 -3.92 19.80 -8.87
N PHE A 100 -3.53 18.52 -8.93
CA PHE A 100 -3.28 17.86 -10.20
C PHE A 100 -4.60 17.93 -10.96
N LYS A 101 -4.66 18.88 -11.91
CA LYS A 101 -5.86 19.11 -12.71
C LYS A 101 -6.30 17.75 -13.21
N GLN A 102 -7.58 17.44 -13.00
CA GLN A 102 -8.31 16.32 -13.61
C GLN A 102 -8.23 16.26 -15.16
N ASN A 103 -7.35 17.06 -15.80
CA ASN A 103 -7.19 17.29 -17.22
C ASN A 103 -5.89 16.73 -17.83
N THR A 104 -5.03 16.02 -17.10
CA THR A 104 -4.01 15.22 -17.79
C THR A 104 -4.68 13.96 -18.31
N SER A 105 -4.84 13.84 -19.63
CA SER A 105 -5.43 12.67 -20.30
C SER A 105 -4.67 11.37 -20.08
N THR A 106 -3.50 11.43 -19.44
CA THR A 106 -2.57 10.31 -19.32
C THR A 106 -2.79 9.58 -18.01
N CYS A 107 -3.20 8.32 -18.10
CA CYS A 107 -3.34 7.46 -16.94
C CYS A 107 -2.02 6.74 -16.64
N PRO A 108 -1.62 6.58 -15.36
CA PRO A 108 -0.53 5.70 -14.98
C PRO A 108 -0.57 4.30 -15.62
N PHE A 109 -1.77 3.70 -15.76
CA PHE A 109 -1.95 2.41 -16.42
C PHE A 109 -1.64 2.41 -17.93
N ASP A 110 -1.56 3.58 -18.57
CA ASP A 110 -1.19 3.68 -19.99
C ASP A 110 0.33 3.55 -20.20
N PHE A 111 1.15 3.73 -19.14
CA PHE A 111 2.59 3.54 -19.20
C PHE A 111 2.92 2.05 -19.05
N LYS A 112 3.51 1.50 -20.11
CA LYS A 112 3.65 0.05 -20.39
C LYS A 112 4.68 -0.71 -19.53
N SER A 113 5.02 -0.27 -18.32
CA SER A 113 5.78 -1.12 -17.39
C SER A 113 4.82 -2.07 -16.66
N ASN A 114 4.42 -3.15 -17.33
CA ASN A 114 3.55 -4.21 -16.78
C ASN A 114 4.04 -4.78 -15.43
N SER A 115 5.30 -4.55 -15.04
CA SER A 115 5.91 -5.00 -13.78
C SER A 115 5.38 -4.32 -12.52
N SER A 116 4.65 -3.21 -12.67
CA SER A 116 4.28 -2.33 -11.55
C SER A 116 2.79 -2.40 -11.18
N VAL A 117 1.92 -2.95 -12.05
CA VAL A 117 0.50 -3.18 -11.72
C VAL A 117 0.38 -4.40 -10.81
N LEU A 118 -0.17 -4.22 -9.61
CA LEU A 118 -0.49 -5.36 -8.74
C LEU A 118 -1.82 -5.98 -9.18
N PHE A 119 -2.89 -5.19 -9.21
CA PHE A 119 -4.18 -5.61 -9.76
C PHE A 119 -5.06 -4.42 -10.13
N THR A 120 -6.01 -4.68 -11.01
CA THR A 120 -7.09 -3.77 -11.38
C THR A 120 -8.43 -4.31 -10.88
N PHE A 121 -9.42 -3.43 -10.76
CA PHE A 121 -10.72 -3.79 -10.22
C PHE A 121 -11.54 -4.64 -11.20
N GLN A 122 -11.18 -4.64 -12.50
CA GLN A 122 -11.73 -5.55 -13.51
C GLN A 122 -11.59 -7.03 -13.12
N ASN A 123 -10.55 -7.39 -12.35
CA ASN A 123 -10.28 -8.77 -11.94
C ASN A 123 -10.97 -9.15 -10.61
N LEU A 124 -11.84 -8.29 -10.07
CA LEU A 124 -12.63 -8.58 -8.87
C LEU A 124 -13.92 -9.34 -9.25
N SER A 125 -14.32 -10.30 -8.42
CA SER A 125 -15.51 -11.13 -8.69
C SER A 125 -16.80 -10.32 -8.63
N HIS A 126 -17.57 -10.22 -9.72
CA HIS A 126 -18.80 -9.42 -9.82
C HIS A 126 -19.90 -9.80 -8.80
N GLY A 127 -20.11 -9.01 -7.74
CA GLY A 127 -21.14 -9.13 -6.71
C GLY A 127 -21.39 -7.77 -6.01
N PRO A 128 -22.45 -7.60 -5.21
CA PRO A 128 -22.85 -6.29 -4.68
C PRO A 128 -21.87 -5.67 -3.67
N GLN A 129 -20.98 -6.48 -3.09
CA GLN A 129 -19.83 -6.03 -2.30
C GLN A 129 -18.67 -6.99 -2.57
N PHE A 130 -17.49 -6.45 -2.90
CA PHE A 130 -16.31 -7.26 -3.15
C PHE A 130 -15.48 -7.43 -1.88
N SER A 131 -15.08 -8.66 -1.60
CA SER A 131 -13.94 -8.96 -0.74
C SER A 131 -12.78 -9.44 -1.62
N PHE A 132 -11.58 -8.93 -1.36
CA PHE A 132 -10.38 -9.28 -2.11
C PHE A 132 -9.28 -9.66 -1.13
N ASN A 133 -8.74 -10.86 -1.28
CA ASN A 133 -7.62 -11.34 -0.50
C ASN A 133 -6.58 -11.96 -1.43
N LYS A 134 -5.45 -11.27 -1.63
CA LYS A 134 -4.39 -11.74 -2.53
C LYS A 134 -3.04 -11.17 -2.16
N SER A 135 -2.01 -11.99 -2.35
CA SER A 135 -0.61 -11.63 -2.19
C SER A 135 0.10 -11.62 -3.55
N PHE A 136 1.02 -10.68 -3.71
CA PHE A 136 1.82 -10.49 -4.92
C PHE A 136 3.30 -10.58 -4.55
N PRO A 137 4.07 -11.49 -5.17
CA PRO A 137 5.51 -11.56 -4.95
C PRO A 137 6.20 -10.37 -5.61
N ILE A 138 7.15 -9.78 -4.88
CA ILE A 138 8.03 -8.71 -5.34
C ILE A 138 9.42 -9.29 -5.50
N THR A 139 9.93 -9.25 -6.73
CA THR A 139 11.20 -9.90 -7.12
C THR A 139 12.34 -8.90 -7.34
N TYR A 140 12.11 -7.63 -7.03
CA TYR A 140 13.09 -6.57 -7.12
C TYR A 140 13.28 -5.94 -5.74
N SER A 141 14.50 -5.51 -5.45
CA SER A 141 14.88 -4.90 -4.19
C SER A 141 14.84 -3.38 -4.24
N GLY A 142 15.00 -2.75 -3.08
CA GLY A 142 15.06 -1.30 -2.94
C GLY A 142 13.74 -0.67 -2.49
N ILE A 143 13.73 0.66 -2.47
CA ILE A 143 12.60 1.44 -1.97
C ILE A 143 11.51 1.52 -3.03
N ASN A 144 10.33 1.07 -2.64
CA ASN A 144 9.16 1.04 -3.50
C ASN A 144 7.99 1.78 -2.86
N SER A 145 7.15 2.39 -3.68
CA SER A 145 5.98 3.15 -3.27
C SER A 145 4.72 2.45 -3.77
N LEU A 146 3.80 2.18 -2.85
CA LEU A 146 2.46 1.67 -3.14
C LEU A 146 1.51 2.85 -3.39
N PHE A 147 0.76 2.78 -4.49
CA PHE A 147 -0.24 3.76 -4.87
C PHE A 147 -1.59 3.08 -5.13
N PHE A 148 -2.66 3.81 -4.82
CA PHE A 148 -3.98 3.58 -5.41
C PHE A 148 -4.17 4.54 -6.59
N ILE A 149 -4.76 4.03 -7.67
CA ILE A 149 -4.94 4.78 -8.92
C ILE A 149 -6.39 4.64 -9.40
N ASN A 150 -7.02 5.76 -9.74
CA ASN A 150 -8.33 5.85 -10.36
C ASN A 150 -8.28 6.76 -11.59
N CYS A 151 -8.09 6.20 -12.78
CA CYS A 151 -8.07 7.00 -14.02
C CYS A 151 -9.44 7.20 -14.66
N ASN A 152 -10.52 6.98 -13.92
CA ASN A 152 -11.87 7.30 -14.37
C ASN A 152 -12.32 8.58 -13.65
N ASN A 153 -12.19 9.71 -14.34
CA ASN A 153 -12.49 11.04 -13.81
C ASN A 153 -13.94 11.19 -13.29
N GLU A 154 -14.86 10.38 -13.80
CA GLU A 154 -16.28 10.38 -13.42
C GLU A 154 -16.62 9.16 -12.55
N SER A 155 -15.70 8.71 -11.70
CA SER A 155 -15.96 7.61 -10.78
C SER A 155 -15.49 7.93 -9.37
N VAL A 156 -16.25 7.43 -8.40
CA VAL A 156 -15.89 7.45 -6.99
C VAL A 156 -15.71 6.02 -6.51
N VAL A 157 -14.67 5.83 -5.70
CA VAL A 157 -14.30 4.52 -5.15
C VAL A 157 -14.46 4.55 -3.64
N THR A 158 -15.14 3.53 -3.12
CA THR A 158 -15.17 3.22 -1.68
C THR A 158 -14.51 1.86 -1.48
N LEU A 159 -13.64 1.75 -0.48
CA LEU A 159 -13.05 0.48 -0.05
C LEU A 159 -12.56 0.59 1.39
N GLU A 160 -12.54 -0.54 2.07
CA GLU A 160 -11.98 -0.68 3.42
C GLU A 160 -11.10 -1.92 3.50
N GLY A 161 -10.00 -1.86 4.23
CA GLY A 161 -9.13 -3.02 4.43
C GLY A 161 -7.72 -2.66 4.87
N GLN A 162 -6.77 -3.54 4.54
CA GLN A 162 -5.36 -3.33 4.81
C GLN A 162 -4.46 -3.84 3.68
N ALA A 163 -3.31 -3.19 3.55
CA ALA A 163 -2.19 -3.68 2.76
C ALA A 163 -1.02 -4.00 3.70
N GLU A 164 -0.40 -5.16 3.51
CA GLU A 164 0.79 -5.59 4.22
C GLU A 164 1.96 -5.61 3.25
N LEU A 165 3.06 -4.95 3.60
CA LEU A 165 4.30 -4.96 2.84
C LEU A 165 5.38 -5.64 3.70
N TYR A 166 5.99 -6.70 3.20
CA TYR A 166 6.95 -7.48 3.97
C TYR A 166 7.97 -8.20 3.09
N ASN A 167 9.14 -8.47 3.65
CA ASN A 167 10.17 -9.36 3.14
C ASN A 167 9.99 -10.77 3.73
N LEU A 168 10.58 -11.78 3.10
CA LEU A 168 10.76 -13.09 3.73
C LEU A 168 12.19 -13.20 4.28
N ASP A 169 12.33 -13.79 5.47
CA ASP A 169 13.64 -14.08 6.03
C ASP A 169 14.30 -15.24 5.27
N ASP A 170 15.58 -15.09 4.95
CA ASP A 170 16.37 -16.14 4.31
C ASP A 170 16.42 -17.40 5.21
N GLY A 171 15.85 -18.51 4.72
CA GLY A 171 15.88 -19.81 5.39
C GLY A 171 14.55 -20.29 5.99
N ASN A 172 13.52 -19.44 6.07
CA ASN A 172 12.16 -19.87 6.43
C ASN A 172 11.09 -19.07 5.67
N SER A 173 10.51 -19.68 4.63
CA SER A 173 9.52 -19.07 3.73
C SER A 173 8.18 -18.68 4.38
N THR A 174 8.01 -18.92 5.68
CA THR A 174 6.78 -18.59 6.42
C THR A 174 6.93 -17.39 7.36
N ASN A 175 8.16 -16.94 7.66
CA ASN A 175 8.34 -15.82 8.57
C ASN A 175 8.30 -14.49 7.80
N LYS A 176 7.25 -13.71 8.04
CA LYS A 176 7.08 -12.38 7.43
C LYS A 176 7.92 -11.36 8.20
N ASN A 177 8.84 -10.72 7.50
CA ASN A 177 9.66 -9.63 8.03
C ASN A 177 9.12 -8.29 7.53
N PHE A 178 8.48 -7.57 8.43
CA PHE A 178 7.86 -6.29 8.14
C PHE A 178 8.77 -5.08 8.42
N LEU A 179 10.04 -5.32 8.77
CA LEU A 179 10.99 -4.27 9.06
C LEU A 179 11.58 -3.72 7.76
N LEU A 180 11.77 -2.40 7.74
CA LEU A 180 12.61 -1.75 6.74
C LEU A 180 14.07 -2.13 7.01
N LEU A 181 14.86 -2.30 5.95
CA LEU A 181 16.30 -2.51 6.10
C LEU A 181 16.90 -1.34 6.90
N GLY A 182 17.55 -1.65 8.03
CA GLY A 182 18.24 -0.64 8.85
C GLY A 182 17.45 -0.01 10.00
N LYS A 183 16.22 -0.44 10.32
CA LYS A 183 15.62 -0.16 11.63
C LYS A 183 15.83 -1.35 12.57
N ILE A 184 16.85 -1.22 13.42
CA ILE A 184 17.08 -2.04 14.62
C ILE A 184 16.40 -1.36 15.81
#